data_AF-A0AAX3B9V8-F1
#
_entry.id   AF-A0AAX3B9V8-F1
#
_cell.length_a   1.000
_cell.length_b   1.000
_cell.length_c   1.000
_cell.angle_alpha   90.00
_cell.angle_beta   90.00
_cell.angle_gamma   90.00
#
_symmetry.space_group_name_H-M   'P 1'
#
loop_
_entity.id
_entity.type
_entity.pdbx_description
1 polymer ?
#
loop_
_entity_poly.entity_id
_entity_poly.type
_entity_poly.pdbx_seq_one_letter_code
_entity_poly.pdbx_strand_id
1 'polypeptide(L)'
;MLERKKINKNFVLINNIVKLLNNKNKPYFEMKLNDQWQISKKYYKWQLTSVVRTENNINTLKTILYFHHDHKIYPSNMIQKEIFYNNGQIIFPLIIRTRRSGDVLQFKFGKQKLKNFLINHKIPITQRQKLLLIADQTQKIIWIPYLYSNETLGEGKIITLAKQR
;
A
#
# COMPACT_ATOMS: atom_id res chain seq x y z
N MET A 1 23.62 -22.91 -0.77
CA MET A 1 22.21 -22.50 -1.02
C MET A 1 21.82 -22.57 -2.50
N LEU A 2 22.58 -21.95 -3.42
CA LEU A 2 22.29 -21.96 -4.86
C LEU A 2 22.65 -23.29 -5.58
N GLU A 3 23.72 -24.01 -5.19
CA GLU A 3 24.04 -25.33 -5.80
C GLU A 3 22.91 -26.34 -5.62
N ARG A 4 22.30 -26.37 -4.43
CA ARG A 4 21.20 -27.29 -4.08
C ARG A 4 19.95 -27.05 -4.93
N LYS A 5 19.89 -25.95 -5.70
CA LYS A 5 18.77 -25.53 -6.55
C LYS A 5 19.06 -25.58 -8.05
N LYS A 6 20.17 -26.21 -8.49
CA LYS A 6 20.57 -26.36 -9.90
C LYS A 6 20.66 -25.01 -10.66
N ILE A 7 21.03 -23.93 -9.97
CA ILE A 7 21.22 -22.61 -10.60
C ILE A 7 22.66 -22.54 -11.13
N ASN A 8 22.85 -22.30 -12.43
CA ASN A 8 24.17 -22.20 -13.04
C ASN A 8 24.88 -20.93 -12.54
N LYS A 9 25.97 -21.09 -11.81
CA LYS A 9 26.68 -19.99 -11.14
C LYS A 9 27.75 -19.44 -12.07
N ASN A 10 27.55 -18.20 -12.51
CA ASN A 10 28.55 -17.41 -13.20
C ASN A 10 28.92 -16.22 -12.30
N PHE A 11 30.20 -15.83 -12.28
CA PHE A 11 30.71 -14.68 -11.53
C PHE A 11 29.90 -13.39 -11.75
N VAL A 12 29.49 -13.12 -13.00
CA VAL A 12 28.61 -12.01 -13.40
C VAL A 12 27.24 -12.10 -12.70
N LEU A 13 26.65 -13.29 -12.62
CA LEU A 13 25.36 -13.49 -11.94
C LEU A 13 25.48 -13.20 -10.44
N ILE A 14 26.53 -13.72 -9.80
CA ILE A 14 26.77 -13.52 -8.36
C ILE A 14 27.00 -12.02 -8.08
N ASN A 15 27.85 -11.35 -8.86
CA ASN A 15 28.09 -9.92 -8.69
C ASN A 15 26.84 -9.07 -8.91
N ASN A 16 26.00 -9.42 -9.89
CA ASN A 16 24.73 -8.74 -10.10
C ASN A 16 23.77 -8.91 -8.92
N ILE A 17 23.67 -10.12 -8.35
CA ILE A 17 22.85 -10.37 -7.16
C ILE A 17 23.37 -9.55 -5.98
N VAL A 18 24.67 -9.58 -5.70
CA VAL A 18 25.28 -8.82 -4.59
C VAL A 18 25.05 -7.32 -4.77
N LYS A 19 25.25 -6.79 -5.99
CA LYS A 19 25.00 -5.38 -6.33
C LYS A 19 23.54 -4.99 -6.07
N LEU A 20 22.57 -5.83 -6.47
CA LEU A 20 21.15 -5.57 -6.27
C LEU A 20 20.74 -5.66 -4.79
N LEU A 21 21.27 -6.65 -4.05
CA LEU A 21 21.01 -6.81 -2.63
C LEU A 21 21.58 -5.65 -1.81
N ASN A 22 22.76 -5.14 -2.16
CA ASN A 22 23.40 -4.02 -1.47
C ASN A 22 22.90 -2.64 -1.92
N ASN A 23 22.09 -2.56 -2.98
CA ASN A 23 21.56 -1.29 -3.46
C ASN A 23 20.56 -0.70 -2.44
N LYS A 24 21.01 0.31 -1.69
CA LYS A 24 20.18 1.04 -0.71
C LYS A 24 19.07 1.86 -1.38
N ASN A 25 19.29 2.32 -2.60
CA ASN A 25 18.33 3.13 -3.38
C ASN A 25 17.27 2.29 -4.09
N LYS A 26 17.46 0.97 -4.17
CA LYS A 26 16.50 0.01 -4.72
C LYS A 26 16.04 -0.95 -3.62
N PRO A 27 15.14 -0.50 -2.72
CA PRO A 27 14.66 -1.31 -1.59
C PRO A 27 13.79 -2.48 -2.05
N TYR A 28 13.29 -2.45 -3.29
CA TYR A 28 12.54 -3.56 -3.87
C TYR A 28 13.09 -3.94 -5.23
N PHE A 29 13.32 -5.24 -5.45
CA PHE A 29 13.55 -5.81 -6.77
C PHE A 29 13.14 -7.27 -6.78
N GLU A 30 12.82 -7.76 -7.98
CA GLU A 30 12.64 -9.16 -8.29
C GLU A 30 13.51 -9.49 -9.50
N MET A 31 14.22 -10.61 -9.44
CA MET A 31 15.08 -11.11 -10.50
C MET A 31 14.87 -12.61 -10.63
N LYS A 32 14.47 -13.06 -11.82
CA LYS A 32 14.46 -14.49 -12.16
C LYS A 32 15.90 -14.98 -12.25
N LEU A 33 16.20 -16.10 -11.59
CA LEU A 33 17.49 -16.77 -11.65
C LEU A 33 17.47 -17.89 -12.70
N ASN A 34 16.34 -18.59 -12.80
CA ASN A 34 16.01 -19.53 -13.87
C ASN A 34 14.48 -19.74 -13.90
N ASP A 35 14.00 -20.72 -14.68
CA ASP A 35 12.56 -21.03 -14.81
C ASP A 35 11.93 -21.52 -13.51
N GLN A 36 12.73 -22.00 -12.56
CA GLN A 36 12.24 -22.57 -11.30
C GLN A 36 12.40 -21.61 -10.13
N TRP A 37 13.34 -20.65 -10.17
CA TRP A 37 13.74 -19.83 -9.03
C TRP A 37 13.84 -18.35 -9.35
N GLN A 38 13.35 -17.53 -8.42
CA GLN A 38 13.53 -16.08 -8.41
C GLN A 38 14.05 -15.61 -7.06
N ILE A 39 14.87 -14.57 -7.08
CA ILE A 39 15.27 -13.82 -5.89
C ILE A 39 14.49 -12.51 -5.83
N SER A 40 14.01 -12.17 -4.63
CA SER A 40 13.35 -10.90 -4.38
C SER A 40 13.94 -10.23 -3.15
N LYS A 41 14.06 -8.90 -3.21
CA LYS A 41 14.37 -8.05 -2.06
C LYS A 41 13.14 -7.22 -1.74
N LYS A 42 12.77 -7.19 -0.46
CA LYS A 42 11.73 -6.36 0.13
C LYS A 42 12.34 -5.67 1.34
N TYR A 43 12.85 -4.47 1.10
CA TYR A 43 13.65 -3.66 2.03
C TYR A 43 14.87 -4.43 2.54
N TYR A 44 14.88 -4.75 3.83
CA TYR A 44 15.98 -5.45 4.50
C TYR A 44 15.90 -6.96 4.37
N LYS A 45 14.77 -7.49 3.91
CA LYS A 45 14.56 -8.92 3.73
C LYS A 45 14.79 -9.28 2.28
N TRP A 46 15.52 -10.35 2.04
CA TRP A 46 15.59 -10.98 0.73
C TRP A 46 15.19 -12.44 0.86
N GLN A 47 14.64 -13.00 -0.21
CA GLN A 47 14.17 -14.37 -0.24
C GLN A 47 14.38 -14.97 -1.62
N LEU A 48 14.68 -16.27 -1.63
CA LEU A 48 14.71 -17.12 -2.81
C LEU A 48 13.41 -17.92 -2.84
N THR A 49 12.56 -17.68 -3.82
CA THR A 49 11.26 -18.35 -3.96
C THR A 49 11.19 -19.08 -5.29
N SER A 50 10.41 -20.16 -5.36
CA SER A 50 10.10 -20.76 -6.65
C SER A 50 9.29 -19.78 -7.51
N VAL A 51 9.46 -19.84 -8.83
CA VAL A 51 8.64 -19.08 -9.77
C VAL A 51 7.28 -19.75 -9.84
N VAL A 52 6.39 -19.43 -8.90
CA VAL A 52 4.99 -19.86 -8.98
C VAL A 52 4.30 -18.99 -10.03
N ARG A 53 3.80 -19.61 -11.10
CA ARG A 53 2.86 -18.98 -12.03
C ARG A 53 1.55 -18.76 -11.29
N THR A 54 1.45 -17.71 -10.48
CA THR A 54 0.15 -17.33 -9.93
C THR A 54 -0.69 -16.75 -11.05
N GLU A 55 -1.67 -17.53 -11.50
CA GLU A 55 -2.90 -16.96 -12.06
C GLU A 55 -3.43 -15.95 -11.04
N ASN A 56 -3.64 -14.72 -11.52
CA ASN A 56 -4.13 -13.62 -10.70
C ASN A 56 -5.59 -13.89 -10.32
N ASN A 57 -5.83 -14.76 -9.35
CA ASN A 57 -7.12 -14.83 -8.68
C ASN A 57 -7.25 -13.59 -7.81
N ILE A 58 -7.67 -12.49 -8.44
CA ILE A 58 -8.15 -11.31 -7.74
C ILE A 58 -9.48 -11.73 -7.12
N ASN A 59 -9.43 -12.38 -5.96
CA ASN A 59 -10.58 -12.47 -5.08
C ASN A 59 -10.90 -11.03 -4.65
N THR A 60 -11.79 -10.38 -5.38
CA THR A 60 -12.36 -9.09 -5.02
C THR A 60 -13.28 -9.31 -3.83
N LEU A 61 -12.70 -9.38 -2.63
CA LEU A 61 -13.47 -9.23 -1.40
C LEU A 61 -14.13 -7.85 -1.46
N LYS A 62 -15.45 -7.84 -1.66
CA LYS A 62 -16.28 -6.63 -1.69
C LYS A 62 -16.24 -6.01 -0.29
N THR A 63 -15.34 -5.03 -0.10
CA THR A 63 -15.21 -4.34 1.18
C THR A 63 -16.31 -3.28 1.30
N ILE A 64 -17.04 -3.28 2.41
CA ILE A 64 -18.10 -2.30 2.70
C ILE A 64 -17.52 -1.17 3.55
N LEU A 65 -17.81 0.08 3.16
CA LEU A 65 -17.56 1.28 3.97
C LEU A 65 -18.81 1.59 4.77
N TYR A 66 -18.66 1.79 6.07
CA TYR A 66 -19.66 2.38 6.93
C TYR A 66 -19.25 3.81 7.23
N PHE A 67 -20.22 4.73 7.27
CA PHE A 67 -19.96 6.09 7.70
C PHE A 67 -21.15 6.68 8.47
N HIS A 68 -20.86 7.65 9.33
CA HIS A 68 -21.84 8.41 10.11
C HIS A 68 -21.39 9.87 10.21
N HIS A 69 -22.31 10.82 9.99
CA HIS A 69 -22.00 12.27 9.94
C HIS A 69 -21.84 12.94 11.32
N ASP A 70 -21.56 12.13 12.33
CA ASP A 70 -21.34 12.56 13.71
C ASP A 70 -20.52 11.49 14.43
N HIS A 71 -20.02 11.79 15.63
CA HIS A 71 -19.31 10.85 16.47
C HIS A 71 -20.11 9.56 16.65
N LYS A 72 -19.50 8.44 16.25
CA LYS A 72 -20.07 7.10 16.39
C LYS A 72 -18.99 6.10 16.73
N ILE A 73 -19.27 5.25 17.70
CA ILE A 73 -18.39 4.13 18.04
C ILE A 73 -18.92 2.88 17.33
N TYR A 74 -18.16 2.38 16.37
CA TYR A 74 -18.39 1.08 15.76
C TYR A 74 -17.79 -0.04 16.64
N PRO A 75 -18.27 -1.29 16.50
CA PRO A 75 -17.71 -2.43 17.21
C PRO A 75 -16.18 -2.52 17.10
N SER A 76 -15.52 -2.98 18.16
CA SER A 76 -14.05 -2.99 18.29
C SER A 76 -13.33 -3.89 17.26
N ASN A 77 -14.05 -4.81 16.62
CA ASN A 77 -13.55 -5.61 15.51
C ASN A 77 -13.47 -4.85 14.18
N MET A 78 -14.00 -3.62 14.11
CA MET A 78 -13.92 -2.75 12.94
C MET A 78 -12.76 -1.78 13.05
N ILE A 79 -12.18 -1.48 11.89
CA ILE A 79 -11.21 -0.40 11.75
C ILE A 79 -12.01 0.86 11.54
N GLN A 80 -11.83 1.85 12.40
CA GLN A 80 -12.58 3.09 12.34
C GLN A 80 -11.67 4.31 12.50
N LYS A 81 -12.12 5.44 11.98
CA LYS A 81 -11.44 6.73 12.07
C LYS A 81 -12.45 7.87 12.01
N GLU A 82 -12.32 8.79 12.96
CA GLU A 82 -13.02 10.07 12.91
C GLU A 82 -12.23 11.09 12.10
N ILE A 83 -12.95 11.86 11.30
CA ILE A 83 -12.39 12.85 10.40
C ILE A 83 -13.18 14.13 10.58
N PHE A 84 -12.45 15.20 10.91
CA PHE A 84 -13.00 16.54 10.95
C PHE A 84 -12.90 17.18 9.57
N TYR A 85 -13.92 17.92 9.15
CA TYR A 85 -13.95 18.57 7.86
C TYR A 85 -14.87 19.80 7.81
N ASN A 86 -14.56 20.77 6.96
CA ASN A 86 -15.42 21.92 6.69
C ASN A 86 -16.39 21.62 5.52
N ASN A 87 -17.43 22.44 5.39
CA ASN A 87 -18.38 22.33 4.26
C ASN A 87 -17.64 22.35 2.90
N GLY A 88 -18.03 21.42 2.02
CA GLY A 88 -17.43 21.28 0.69
C GLY A 88 -16.04 20.63 0.65
N GLN A 89 -15.44 20.27 1.79
CA GLN A 89 -14.12 19.64 1.81
C GLN A 89 -14.15 18.14 1.48
N ILE A 90 -15.29 17.49 1.71
CA ILE A 90 -15.58 16.11 1.31
C ILE A 90 -16.76 16.14 0.33
N ILE A 91 -16.58 15.55 -0.84
CA ILE A 91 -17.62 15.45 -1.88
C ILE A 91 -18.07 13.99 -2.00
N PHE A 92 -19.31 13.72 -1.64
CA PHE A 92 -19.90 12.38 -1.66
C PHE A 92 -20.27 11.94 -3.10
N PRO A 93 -20.32 10.63 -3.39
CA PRO A 93 -20.12 9.51 -2.47
C PRO A 93 -18.66 9.27 -2.10
N LEU A 94 -18.43 8.67 -0.93
CA LEU A 94 -17.13 8.12 -0.58
C LEU A 94 -16.90 6.81 -1.33
N ILE A 95 -15.69 6.62 -1.83
CA ILE A 95 -15.30 5.50 -2.68
C ILE A 95 -14.18 4.73 -1.97
N ILE A 96 -14.41 3.44 -1.71
CA ILE A 96 -13.31 2.51 -1.40
C ILE A 96 -12.69 2.06 -2.71
N ARG A 97 -11.38 2.21 -2.83
CA ARG A 97 -10.62 1.67 -3.97
C ARG A 97 -9.20 1.29 -3.57
N THR A 98 -8.51 0.61 -4.47
CA THR A 98 -7.05 0.46 -4.39
C THR A 98 -6.35 1.73 -4.85
N ARG A 99 -5.07 1.84 -4.48
CA ARG A 99 -4.19 2.92 -4.95
C ARG A 99 -4.12 2.96 -6.49
N ARG A 100 -4.18 4.17 -7.04
CA ARG A 100 -3.95 4.48 -8.46
C ARG A 100 -2.60 5.19 -8.66
N SER A 101 -2.11 5.18 -9.90
CA SER A 101 -0.95 6.00 -10.24
C SER A 101 -1.33 7.48 -10.13
N GLY A 102 -0.41 8.31 -9.63
CA GLY A 102 -0.66 9.74 -9.43
C GLY A 102 -1.34 10.11 -8.12
N ASP A 103 -1.81 9.15 -7.31
CA ASP A 103 -2.43 9.44 -6.00
C ASP A 103 -1.52 10.33 -5.11
N VAL A 104 -2.14 11.34 -4.48
CA VAL A 104 -1.48 12.34 -3.62
C VAL A 104 -2.18 12.42 -2.26
N LEU A 105 -1.37 12.54 -1.21
CA LEU A 105 -1.79 12.81 0.16
C LEU A 105 -1.60 14.29 0.47
N GLN A 106 -2.53 14.86 1.21
CA GLN A 106 -2.48 16.25 1.69
C GLN A 106 -2.13 16.28 3.17
N PHE A 107 -1.18 17.13 3.54
CA PHE A 107 -0.76 17.36 4.91
C PHE A 107 -0.76 18.87 5.16
N LYS A 108 -0.80 19.27 6.44
CA LYS A 108 -0.73 20.70 6.82
C LYS A 108 0.54 21.38 6.29
N PHE A 109 1.62 20.63 6.12
CA PHE A 109 2.91 21.09 5.59
C PHE A 109 3.09 20.90 4.07
N GLY A 110 2.06 20.46 3.33
CA GLY A 110 2.12 20.33 1.88
C GLY A 110 1.59 19.00 1.34
N LYS A 111 1.98 18.66 0.11
CA LYS A 111 1.48 17.48 -0.61
C LYS A 111 2.58 16.44 -0.82
N GLN A 112 2.24 15.16 -0.71
CA GLN A 112 3.15 14.06 -0.99
C GLN A 112 2.51 13.01 -1.88
N LYS A 113 3.22 12.53 -2.91
CA LYS A 113 2.76 11.38 -3.70
C LYS A 113 2.62 10.16 -2.80
N LEU A 114 1.49 9.46 -2.86
CA LEU A 114 1.24 8.24 -2.09
C LEU A 114 2.30 7.16 -2.38
N LYS A 115 2.84 7.12 -3.60
CA LYS A 115 3.98 6.26 -3.94
C LYS A 115 5.19 6.49 -3.02
N ASN A 116 5.57 7.75 -2.83
CA ASN A 116 6.74 8.11 -2.03
C ASN A 116 6.48 7.87 -0.55
N PHE A 117 5.28 8.23 -0.08
CA PHE A 117 4.82 7.95 1.28
C PHE A 117 4.97 6.45 1.62
N LEU A 118 4.44 5.56 0.77
CA LEU A 118 4.50 4.10 1.00
C LEU A 118 5.92 3.52 0.92
N ILE A 119 6.82 4.14 0.13
CA ILE A 119 8.24 3.75 0.09
C ILE A 119 8.92 4.14 1.40
N ASN A 120 8.70 5.38 1.86
CA ASN A 120 9.28 5.90 3.10
C ASN A 120 8.82 5.11 4.32
N HIS A 121 7.53 4.73 4.37
CA HIS A 121 6.95 3.86 5.41
C HIS A 121 7.32 2.38 5.28
N LYS A 122 8.19 2.05 4.34
CA LYS A 122 8.68 0.70 4.11
C LYS A 122 7.59 -0.35 3.81
N ILE A 123 6.50 0.06 3.17
CA ILE A 123 5.40 -0.84 2.81
C ILE A 123 5.81 -1.73 1.61
N PRO A 124 5.75 -3.07 1.68
CA PRO A 124 6.08 -3.98 0.57
C PRO A 124 5.13 -3.86 -0.62
N ILE A 125 5.62 -4.10 -1.85
CA ILE A 125 4.83 -3.90 -3.08
C ILE A 125 3.53 -4.72 -3.12
N THR A 126 3.55 -5.95 -2.61
CA THR A 126 2.39 -6.85 -2.57
C THR A 126 1.30 -6.32 -1.66
N GLN A 127 1.67 -5.61 -0.60
CA GLN A 127 0.72 -4.91 0.27
C GLN A 127 0.23 -3.61 -0.39
N ARG A 128 1.12 -2.87 -1.09
CA ARG A 128 0.73 -1.63 -1.79
C ARG A 128 -0.35 -1.86 -2.85
N GLN A 129 -0.30 -2.99 -3.57
CA GLN A 129 -1.29 -3.33 -4.61
C GLN A 129 -2.67 -3.67 -4.02
N LYS A 130 -2.70 -4.21 -2.80
CA LYS A 130 -3.92 -4.55 -2.07
C LYS A 130 -4.37 -3.46 -1.11
N LEU A 131 -3.64 -2.35 -1.04
CA LEU A 131 -3.90 -1.27 -0.10
C LEU A 131 -5.22 -0.58 -0.47
N LEU A 132 -6.22 -0.74 0.39
CA LEU A 132 -7.48 -0.05 0.29
C LEU A 132 -7.34 1.36 0.86
N LEU A 133 -7.97 2.30 0.19
CA LEU A 133 -8.10 3.69 0.61
C LEU A 133 -9.52 4.18 0.38
N ILE A 134 -9.90 5.20 1.13
CA ILE A 134 -11.16 5.90 1.02
C ILE A 134 -10.85 7.26 0.38
N ALA A 135 -11.50 7.52 -0.74
CA ALA A 135 -11.44 8.79 -1.45
C ALA A 135 -12.84 9.38 -1.59
N ASP A 136 -12.90 10.68 -1.81
CA ASP A 136 -14.14 11.36 -2.20
C ASP A 136 -14.39 11.23 -3.72
N GLN A 137 -15.49 11.80 -4.20
CA GLN A 137 -15.86 11.77 -5.62
C GLN A 137 -14.77 12.38 -6.52
N THR A 138 -14.05 13.39 -6.02
CA THR A 138 -12.96 14.09 -6.73
C THR A 138 -11.62 13.34 -6.69
N GLN A 139 -11.60 12.11 -6.17
CA GLN A 139 -10.40 11.29 -5.97
C GLN A 139 -9.46 11.80 -4.87
N LYS A 140 -9.89 12.79 -4.07
CA LYS A 140 -9.12 13.25 -2.91
C LYS A 140 -9.10 12.15 -1.86
N ILE A 141 -7.90 11.72 -1.46
CA ILE A 141 -7.75 10.68 -0.43
C ILE A 141 -8.13 11.27 0.92
N ILE A 142 -9.09 10.63 1.58
CA ILE A 142 -9.63 11.01 2.87
C ILE A 142 -8.98 10.18 3.98
N TRP A 143 -8.88 8.86 3.75
CA TRP A 143 -8.35 7.92 4.75
C TRP A 143 -7.71 6.70 4.10
N ILE A 144 -6.59 6.25 4.68
CA ILE A 144 -5.96 4.96 4.42
C ILE A 144 -5.87 4.24 5.77
N PRO A 145 -6.61 3.15 5.98
CA PRO A 145 -6.57 2.38 7.22
C PRO A 145 -5.15 2.12 7.71
N TYR A 146 -4.92 2.42 9.00
CA TYR A 146 -3.64 2.28 9.71
C TYR A 146 -2.46 3.11 9.21
N LEU A 147 -2.61 3.91 8.15
CA LEU A 147 -1.49 4.62 7.52
C LEU A 147 -1.66 6.13 7.48
N TYR A 148 -2.86 6.62 7.18
CA TYR A 148 -3.04 8.05 6.89
C TYR A 148 -4.49 8.48 7.07
N SER A 149 -4.71 9.67 7.59
CA SER A 149 -5.98 10.42 7.49
C SER A 149 -5.67 11.84 7.06
N ASN A 150 -6.54 12.43 6.24
CA ASN A 150 -6.35 13.79 5.76
C ASN A 150 -6.78 14.81 6.84
N GLU A 151 -5.79 15.40 7.50
CA GLU A 151 -5.99 16.40 8.56
C GLU A 151 -6.16 17.83 8.02
N THR A 152 -6.13 18.03 6.70
CA THR A 152 -6.32 19.36 6.08
C THR A 152 -7.77 19.64 5.73
N LEU A 153 -8.69 18.73 6.07
CA LEU A 153 -10.09 18.83 5.69
C LEU A 153 -10.87 19.86 6.52
N GLY A 154 -10.35 20.28 7.68
CA GLY A 154 -10.96 21.29 8.55
C GLY A 154 -11.30 20.77 9.94
N GLU A 155 -12.00 21.57 10.72
CA GLU A 155 -12.28 21.34 12.15
C GLU A 155 -13.78 21.47 12.49
N GLY A 156 -14.65 21.74 11.49
CA GLY A 156 -16.07 22.04 11.73
C GLY A 156 -16.98 20.82 11.98
N LYS A 157 -17.20 19.99 10.95
CA LYS A 157 -18.07 18.80 10.99
C LYS A 157 -17.26 17.54 11.27
N ILE A 158 -17.91 16.51 11.79
CA ILE A 158 -17.31 15.18 12.02
C ILE A 158 -17.91 14.17 11.05
N ILE A 159 -17.10 13.23 10.59
CA ILE A 159 -17.55 11.98 10.00
C ILE A 159 -16.75 10.82 10.58
N THR A 160 -17.44 9.84 11.15
CA THR A 160 -16.82 8.57 11.56
C THR A 160 -16.90 7.59 10.41
N LEU A 161 -15.75 7.11 9.94
CA LEU A 161 -15.63 6.07 8.92
C LEU A 161 -15.28 4.74 9.57
N ALA A 162 -15.82 3.63 9.08
CA ALA A 162 -15.46 2.30 9.53
C ALA A 162 -15.47 1.25 8.40
N LYS A 163 -14.60 0.25 8.52
CA LYS A 163 -14.62 -0.97 7.69
C LYS A 163 -14.38 -2.21 8.54
N GLN A 164 -14.85 -3.37 8.07
CA GLN A 164 -14.47 -4.65 8.65
C GLN A 164 -12.97 -4.91 8.49
N ARG A 165 -12.35 -5.61 9.43
CA ARG A 165 -10.89 -5.80 9.50
C ARG A 165 -10.33 -6.44 8.23
#